data_AF-A0A5B7F5B2-F1
#
_entry.id   AF-A0A5B7F5B2-F1
#
_cell.length_a   1.000
_cell.length_b   1.000
_cell.length_c   1.000
_cell.angle_alpha   90.00
_cell.angle_beta   90.00
_cell.angle_gamma   90.00
#
_symmetry.space_group_name_H-M   'P 1'
#
loop_
_entity.id
_entity.type
_entity.pdbx_description
1 polymer ?
#
loop_
_entity_poly.entity_id
_entity_poly.type
_entity_poly.pdbx_seq_one_letter_code
_entity_poly.pdbx_strand_id
1 'polypeptide(L)'
;MKNSSNMVLLIFFGSTLPDRIHIGPINLRVRRFVSRPLQCFSCYGYGHGKSSCKEASRCGNCSALDSHSEEHCNVADYCFHCRDAHQVRSRQCPRYCLEQDILQLASNQFISLGSARRELLYRQKDGTGFPAELVSIFGPWS
;
A
#
# COMPACT_ATOMS: atom_id res chain seq x y z
N MET A 1 -4.03 24.73 -9.01
CA MET A 1 -2.67 25.25 -8.71
C MET A 1 -1.75 24.07 -8.39
N LYS A 2 -0.83 23.70 -9.30
CA LYS A 2 0.18 22.65 -9.05
C LYS A 2 1.27 23.26 -8.18
N ASN A 3 1.40 22.80 -6.94
CA ASN A 3 2.54 23.14 -6.10
C ASN A 3 3.74 22.33 -6.60
N SER A 4 4.62 22.95 -7.37
CA SER A 4 5.81 22.32 -7.96
C SER A 4 6.89 22.14 -6.88
N SER A 5 6.69 21.17 -5.99
CA SER A 5 7.73 20.74 -5.06
C SER A 5 8.83 20.02 -5.86
N ASN A 6 9.98 20.67 -6.04
CA ASN A 6 11.17 20.05 -6.64
C ASN A 6 11.65 18.90 -5.74
N MET A 7 11.20 17.67 -6.02
CA MET A 7 11.57 16.47 -5.27
C MET A 7 12.67 15.71 -6.03
N VAL A 8 13.77 15.43 -5.34
CA VAL A 8 14.89 14.64 -5.87
C VAL A 8 14.91 13.30 -5.13
N LEU A 9 14.91 12.19 -5.87
CA LEU A 9 15.13 10.86 -5.30
C LEU A 9 16.62 10.53 -5.39
N LEU A 10 17.21 10.17 -4.26
CA LEU A 10 18.62 9.78 -4.14
C LEU A 10 18.70 8.33 -3.67
N ILE A 11 19.59 7.56 -4.29
CA ILE A 11 19.83 6.16 -3.96
C ILE A 11 21.19 6.10 -3.27
N PHE A 12 21.20 5.61 -2.03
CA PHE A 12 22.40 5.40 -1.23
C PHE A 12 22.72 3.91 -1.19
N PHE A 13 23.98 3.56 -1.45
CA PHE A 13 24.48 2.21 -1.21
C PHE A 13 24.93 2.10 0.25
N GLY A 14 24.12 1.46 1.09
CA GLY A 14 24.43 1.29 2.51
C GLY A 14 23.22 0.89 3.34
N SER A 15 23.46 0.44 4.58
CA SER A 15 22.44 0.05 5.56
C SER A 15 21.96 1.20 6.44
N THR A 16 22.52 2.41 6.28
CA THR A 16 22.15 3.58 7.07
C THR A 16 21.91 4.77 6.15
N LEU A 17 20.89 5.56 6.45
CA LEU A 17 20.57 6.78 5.72
C LEU A 17 21.30 7.96 6.39
N PRO A 18 22.08 8.76 5.65
CA PRO A 18 22.68 9.96 6.21
C PRO A 18 21.60 10.99 6.57
N ASP A 19 21.76 11.72 7.68
CA ASP A 19 20.81 12.78 8.08
C ASP A 19 20.81 13.94 7.06
N ARG A 20 22.00 14.23 6.50
CA ARG A 20 22.24 15.34 5.59
C ARG A 20 23.20 14.95 4.46
N ILE A 21 23.03 15.61 3.33
CA ILE A 21 23.96 15.56 2.19
C ILE A 21 24.36 16.97 1.78
N HIS A 22 25.56 17.06 1.22
CA HIS A 22 26.09 18.28 0.63
C HIS A 22 26.17 18.10 -0.88
N ILE A 23 25.50 18.97 -1.62
CA ILE A 23 25.57 19.03 -3.09
C ILE A 23 26.09 20.43 -3.44
N GLY A 24 27.40 20.52 -3.68
CA GLY A 24 28.09 21.81 -3.76
C GLY A 24 27.90 22.62 -2.48
N PRO A 25 27.41 23.89 -2.55
CA PRO A 25 27.18 24.70 -1.36
C PRO A 25 25.86 24.38 -0.63
N ILE A 26 25.03 23.47 -1.15
CA ILE A 26 23.70 23.18 -0.63
C ILE A 26 23.77 22.05 0.40
N ASN A 27 23.23 22.28 1.59
CA ASN A 27 23.08 21.26 2.64
C ASN A 27 21.59 20.87 2.76
N LEU A 28 21.26 19.63 2.39
CA LEU A 28 19.88 19.12 2.39
C LEU A 28 19.70 18.03 3.45
N ARG A 29 18.60 18.11 4.21
CA ARG A 29 18.16 16.99 5.06
C ARG A 29 17.61 15.87 4.19
N VAL A 30 18.06 14.65 4.42
CA VAL A 30 17.56 13.48 3.73
C VAL A 30 16.38 12.91 4.52
N ARG A 31 15.33 12.53 3.82
CA ARG A 31 14.21 11.77 4.39
C ARG A 31 14.12 10.44 3.67
N ARG A 32 13.84 9.37 4.43
CA ARG A 32 13.51 8.08 3.82
C ARG A 32 12.34 8.26 2.87
N PHE A 33 12.50 7.78 1.65
CA PHE A 33 11.41 7.69 0.70
C PHE A 33 10.70 6.35 0.91
N VAL A 34 9.41 6.40 1.23
CA VAL A 34 8.54 5.24 1.24
C VAL A 34 7.58 5.38 0.07
N SER A 35 7.63 4.44 -0.86
CA SER A 35 6.74 4.42 -2.03
C SER A 35 5.29 4.21 -1.60
N ARG A 36 4.36 4.48 -2.52
CA ARG A 36 2.96 4.09 -2.30
C ARG A 36 2.80 2.59 -2.52
N PRO A 37 1.82 1.94 -1.89
CA PRO A 37 1.50 0.54 -2.14
C PRO A 37 1.24 0.33 -3.63
N LEU A 38 1.90 -0.67 -4.21
CA LEU A 38 1.65 -1.07 -5.59
C LEU A 38 0.28 -1.74 -5.65
N GLN A 39 -0.69 -1.06 -6.24
CA GLN A 39 -2.05 -1.56 -6.44
C GLN A 39 -2.28 -1.82 -7.93
N CYS A 40 -2.80 -2.99 -8.25
CA CYS A 40 -3.15 -3.36 -9.61
C CYS A 40 -4.34 -2.53 -10.11
N PHE A 41 -4.21 -1.92 -11.29
CA PHE A 41 -5.30 -1.15 -11.92
C PHE A 41 -6.37 -1.99 -12.62
N SER A 42 -6.33 -3.33 -12.48
CA SER A 42 -7.32 -4.25 -13.05
C SER A 42 -8.11 -4.95 -11.95
N CYS A 43 -7.43 -5.67 -11.05
CA CYS A 43 -8.07 -6.42 -9.98
C CYS A 43 -8.09 -5.68 -8.62
N TYR A 44 -7.38 -4.55 -8.51
CA TYR A 44 -7.21 -3.78 -7.27
C TYR A 44 -6.54 -4.52 -6.10
N GLY A 45 -5.93 -5.68 -6.38
CA GLY A 45 -5.02 -6.37 -5.47
C GLY A 45 -3.70 -5.60 -5.27
N TYR A 46 -3.01 -5.89 -4.17
CA TYR A 46 -1.71 -5.29 -3.85
C TYR A 46 -0.55 -6.21 -4.23
N GLY A 47 0.60 -5.61 -4.55
CA GLY A 47 1.85 -6.33 -4.79
C GLY A 47 2.18 -6.64 -6.25
N HIS A 48 1.28 -6.33 -7.19
CA HIS A 48 1.54 -6.49 -8.62
C HIS A 48 0.90 -5.37 -9.45
N GLY A 49 1.42 -5.15 -10.65
CA GLY A 49 0.89 -4.21 -11.64
C GLY A 49 -0.03 -4.89 -12.65
N LYS A 50 -0.76 -4.09 -13.44
CA LYS A 50 -1.73 -4.57 -14.44
C LYS A 50 -1.13 -5.59 -15.43
N SER A 51 0.12 -5.39 -15.86
CA SER A 51 0.81 -6.26 -16.82
C SER A 51 1.08 -7.68 -16.29
N SER A 52 1.08 -7.87 -14.97
CA SER A 52 1.35 -9.16 -14.31
C SER A 52 0.11 -9.72 -13.61
N CYS A 53 -1.04 -9.08 -13.80
CA CYS A 53 -2.32 -9.48 -13.21
C CYS A 53 -2.80 -10.78 -13.84
N LYS A 54 -3.21 -11.74 -13.00
CA LYS A 54 -3.82 -13.00 -13.44
C LYS A 54 -5.30 -13.10 -13.03
N GLU A 55 -5.73 -12.18 -12.18
CA GLU A 55 -7.08 -12.12 -11.65
C GLU A 55 -8.02 -11.36 -12.59
N ALA A 56 -9.31 -11.71 -12.51
CA ALA A 56 -10.39 -11.01 -13.20
C ALA A 56 -10.48 -9.52 -12.82
N SER A 57 -10.95 -8.70 -13.76
CA SER A 57 -11.03 -7.27 -13.54
C SER A 57 -12.18 -6.94 -12.58
N ARG A 58 -11.98 -5.93 -11.74
CA ARG A 58 -12.98 -5.44 -10.79
C ARG A 58 -13.31 -3.99 -11.10
N CYS A 59 -14.54 -3.58 -10.84
CA CYS A 59 -14.91 -2.18 -10.82
C CYS A 59 -14.25 -1.46 -9.62
N GLY A 60 -13.61 -0.32 -9.83
CA GLY A 60 -12.98 0.46 -8.76
C GLY A 60 -13.96 1.09 -7.76
N ASN A 61 -15.23 1.20 -8.12
CA ASN A 61 -16.28 1.78 -7.27
C ASN A 61 -16.93 0.70 -6.42
N CYS A 62 -17.55 -0.32 -7.02
CA CYS A 62 -18.32 -1.34 -6.31
C CYS A 62 -17.63 -2.71 -6.17
N SER A 63 -16.38 -2.86 -6.62
CA SER A 63 -15.61 -4.13 -6.59
C SER A 63 -16.23 -5.33 -7.32
N ALA A 64 -17.29 -5.14 -8.09
CA ALA A 64 -17.93 -6.18 -8.89
C ALA A 64 -17.02 -6.66 -10.02
N LEU A 65 -17.07 -7.96 -10.32
CA LEU A 65 -16.26 -8.59 -11.37
C LEU A 65 -16.88 -8.38 -12.75
N ASP A 66 -16.06 -7.98 -13.73
CA ASP A 66 -16.32 -7.96 -15.18
C ASP A 66 -17.72 -7.52 -15.66
N SER A 67 -18.44 -6.70 -14.87
CA SER A 67 -19.87 -6.45 -15.10
C SER A 67 -20.15 -5.14 -15.83
N HIS A 68 -19.28 -4.14 -15.73
CA HIS A 68 -19.47 -2.82 -16.33
C HIS A 68 -18.18 -1.99 -16.37
N SER A 69 -18.21 -0.92 -17.17
CA SER A 69 -17.17 0.12 -17.16
C SER A 69 -17.31 1.01 -15.92
N GLU A 70 -16.19 1.47 -15.36
CA GLU A 70 -16.20 2.30 -14.14
C GLU A 70 -16.96 3.62 -14.32
N GLU A 71 -16.98 4.16 -15.55
CA GLU A 71 -17.67 5.40 -15.91
C GLU A 71 -19.19 5.31 -15.78
N HIS A 72 -19.75 4.10 -15.84
CA HIS A 72 -21.20 3.84 -15.80
C HIS A 72 -21.60 3.00 -14.58
N CYS A 73 -20.82 3.09 -13.50
CA CYS A 73 -21.15 2.41 -12.24
C CYS A 73 -22.23 3.19 -11.47
N ASN A 74 -23.45 2.67 -11.45
CA ASN A 74 -24.57 3.23 -10.68
C ASN A 74 -24.74 2.56 -9.30
N VAL A 75 -23.81 1.69 -8.92
CA VAL A 75 -23.84 0.96 -7.65
C VAL A 75 -23.10 1.78 -6.60
N ALA A 76 -23.56 1.71 -5.34
CA ALA A 76 -22.88 2.35 -4.22
C ALA A 76 -21.42 1.86 -4.12
N ASP A 77 -20.54 2.75 -3.67
CA ASP A 77 -19.13 2.44 -3.44
C ASP A 77 -18.99 1.30 -2.43
N TYR A 78 -18.13 0.34 -2.75
CA TYR A 78 -17.88 -0.84 -1.95
C TYR A 78 -16.44 -1.32 -2.13
N CYS A 79 -15.74 -1.52 -1.03
CA CYS A 79 -14.37 -2.00 -1.00
C CYS A 79 -14.30 -3.48 -0.64
N PHE A 80 -13.87 -4.35 -1.55
CA PHE A 80 -13.76 -5.79 -1.24
C PHE A 80 -12.68 -6.13 -0.20
N HIS A 81 -11.71 -5.23 0.04
CA HIS A 81 -10.62 -5.47 0.99
C HIS A 81 -11.07 -5.37 2.45
N CYS A 82 -11.88 -4.36 2.81
CA CYS A 82 -12.35 -4.15 4.18
C CYS A 82 -13.87 -4.26 4.34
N ARG A 83 -14.61 -4.41 3.23
CA ARG A 83 -16.07 -4.54 3.17
C ARG A 83 -16.85 -3.30 3.61
N ASP A 84 -16.21 -2.13 3.52
CA ASP A 84 -16.83 -0.83 3.84
C ASP A 84 -17.31 -0.07 2.60
N ALA A 85 -18.16 0.94 2.85
CA ALA A 85 -18.73 1.84 1.86
C ALA A 85 -17.72 2.93 1.41
N HIS A 86 -16.72 2.53 0.63
CA HIS A 86 -15.81 3.43 -0.07
C HIS A 86 -15.19 2.75 -1.29
N GLN A 87 -14.65 3.55 -2.22
CA GLN A 87 -13.92 3.05 -3.38
C GLN A 87 -12.67 2.27 -2.97
N VAL A 88 -12.35 1.19 -3.68
CA VAL A 88 -11.20 0.32 -3.38
C VAL A 88 -9.82 1.02 -3.45
N ARG A 89 -9.76 2.20 -4.07
CA ARG A 89 -8.56 3.05 -4.16
C ARG A 89 -8.43 4.05 -3.01
N SER A 90 -9.38 4.06 -2.08
CA SER A 90 -9.40 4.98 -0.95
C SER A 90 -8.13 4.85 -0.10
N ARG A 91 -7.49 5.98 0.19
CA ARG A 91 -6.33 6.04 1.10
C ARG A 91 -6.71 5.92 2.58
N GLN A 92 -8.01 5.95 2.87
CA GLN A 92 -8.56 5.73 4.21
C GLN A 92 -8.90 4.25 4.45
N CYS A 93 -8.79 3.40 3.42
CA CYS A 93 -9.04 1.98 3.57
C CYS A 93 -8.03 1.37 4.58
N PRO A 94 -8.49 0.62 5.60
CA PRO A 94 -7.60 -0.04 6.55
C PRO A 94 -6.56 -0.94 5.88
N ARG A 95 -6.93 -1.59 4.77
CA ARG A 95 -6.02 -2.42 3.98
C ARG A 95 -4.92 -1.61 3.30
N TYR A 96 -5.26 -0.42 2.78
CA TYR A 96 -4.28 0.50 2.20
C TYR A 96 -3.28 0.97 3.27
N CYS A 97 -3.79 1.37 4.44
CA CYS A 97 -2.96 1.78 5.58
C CYS A 97 -1.99 0.67 5.99
N LEU A 98 -2.47 -0.58 6.09
CA LEU A 98 -1.61 -1.71 6.41
C LEU A 98 -0.50 -1.95 5.38
N GLU A 99 -0.80 -1.91 4.07
CA GLU A 99 0.25 -2.05 3.05
C GLU A 99 1.24 -0.88 3.07
N GLN A 100 0.78 0.32 3.45
CA GLN A 100 1.66 1.47 3.68
C GLN A 100 2.58 1.25 4.90
N ASP A 101 2.05 0.72 6.00
CA ASP A 101 2.83 0.39 7.20
C ASP A 101 3.86 -0.70 6.94
N ILE A 102 3.52 -1.70 6.12
CA ILE A 102 4.45 -2.75 5.65
C ILE A 102 5.63 -2.11 4.92
N LEU A 103 5.37 -1.19 3.98
CA LEU A 103 6.42 -0.50 3.23
C LEU A 103 7.28 0.39 4.14
N GLN A 104 6.65 1.08 5.10
CA GLN A 104 7.37 1.89 6.07
C GLN A 104 8.29 1.03 6.95
N LEU A 105 7.79 -0.10 7.47
CA LEU A 105 8.57 -0.99 8.32
C LEU A 105 9.74 -1.60 7.55
N ALA A 106 9.50 -2.09 6.33
CA ALA A 106 10.54 -2.62 5.47
C ALA A 106 11.63 -1.58 5.18
N SER A 107 11.24 -0.33 4.90
CA SER A 107 12.18 0.78 4.67
C SER A 107 12.95 1.18 5.93
N ASN A 108 12.30 1.17 7.09
CA ASN A 108 12.92 1.59 8.35
C ASN A 108 13.89 0.54 8.92
N GLN A 109 13.56 -0.74 8.79
CA GLN A 109 14.34 -1.85 9.33
C GLN A 109 15.25 -2.53 8.31
N PHE A 110 15.20 -2.13 7.04
CA PHE A 110 15.97 -2.73 5.95
C PHE A 110 15.72 -4.25 5.80
N ILE A 111 14.46 -4.66 6.00
CA ILE A 111 14.02 -6.05 5.87
C ILE A 111 13.17 -6.23 4.61
N SER A 112 13.02 -7.48 4.17
CA SER A 112 12.14 -7.80 3.03
C SER A 112 10.68 -7.45 3.33
N LEU A 113 9.89 -7.19 2.27
CA LEU A 113 8.44 -6.96 2.40
C LEU A 113 7.72 -8.14 3.07
N GLY A 114 8.14 -9.38 2.78
CA GLY A 114 7.59 -10.57 3.42
C GLY A 114 7.88 -10.62 4.92
N SER A 115 9.09 -10.25 5.33
CA SER A 115 9.46 -10.15 6.75
C SER A 115 8.66 -9.06 7.46
N ALA A 116 8.54 -7.87 6.86
CA ALA A 116 7.78 -6.76 7.41
C ALA A 116 6.29 -7.08 7.58
N ARG A 117 5.69 -7.76 6.58
CA ARG A 117 4.32 -8.28 6.66
C ARG A 117 4.14 -9.20 7.85
N ARG A 118 5.03 -10.19 7.98
CA ARG A 118 4.96 -11.18 9.05
C ARG A 118 5.04 -10.51 10.43
N GLU A 119 5.96 -9.58 10.60
CA GLU A 119 6.17 -8.81 11.83
C GLU A 119 4.90 -8.04 12.24
N LEU A 120 4.27 -7.29 11.32
CA LEU A 120 3.05 -6.53 11.64
C LEU A 120 1.87 -7.46 11.99
N LEU A 121 1.75 -8.59 11.30
CA LEU A 121 0.72 -9.58 11.58
C LEU A 121 0.92 -10.25 12.96
N TYR A 122 2.16 -10.45 13.42
CA TYR A 122 2.43 -10.92 14.78
C TYR A 122 2.07 -9.86 15.83
N ARG A 123 2.52 -8.61 15.65
CA ARG A 123 2.22 -7.51 16.60
C ARG A 123 0.72 -7.30 16.83
N GLN A 124 -0.09 -7.45 15.78
CA GLN A 124 -1.54 -7.35 15.89
C GLN A 124 -2.17 -8.49 16.71
N LYS A 125 -1.55 -9.68 16.74
CA LYS A 125 -2.01 -10.81 17.58
C LYS A 125 -1.68 -10.61 19.06
N ASP A 126 -0.53 -10.01 19.35
CA ASP A 126 -0.04 -9.87 20.73
C ASP A 126 -0.69 -8.68 21.49
N GLY A 127 -1.27 -7.71 20.76
CA GLY A 127 -1.82 -6.48 21.35
C GLY A 127 -3.31 -6.50 21.71
N THR A 128 -4.10 -7.45 21.20
CA THR A 128 -5.56 -7.48 21.43
C THR A 128 -6.09 -8.91 21.34
N GLY A 129 -6.63 -9.43 22.45
CA GLY A 129 -7.60 -10.52 22.37
C GLY A 129 -8.84 -10.04 21.62
N PHE A 130 -8.98 -10.39 20.36
CA PHE A 130 -10.21 -10.19 19.57
C PHE A 130 -10.53 -11.45 18.73
N PRO A 131 -11.82 -11.68 18.41
CA PRO A 131 -12.33 -12.97 17.93
C PRO A 131 -11.89 -13.29 16.51
N ALA A 132 -11.89 -14.58 16.19
CA ALA A 132 -11.39 -15.21 14.98
C ALA A 132 -11.92 -14.66 13.62
N GLU A 133 -12.86 -13.72 13.60
CA GLU A 133 -13.51 -13.20 12.39
C GLU A 133 -12.62 -12.26 11.55
N LEU A 134 -11.66 -11.56 12.16
CA LEU A 134 -10.74 -10.67 11.43
C LEU A 134 -9.52 -11.40 10.84
N VAL A 135 -9.22 -12.61 11.32
CA VAL A 135 -8.17 -13.47 10.74
C VAL A 135 -8.53 -13.86 9.29
N SER A 136 -9.82 -13.91 8.97
CA SER A 136 -10.33 -14.18 7.63
C SER A 136 -10.17 -13.02 6.63
N ILE A 137 -9.94 -11.78 7.10
CA ILE A 137 -9.65 -10.62 6.23
C ILE A 137 -8.19 -10.64 5.75
N PHE A 138 -7.30 -11.23 6.55
CA PHE A 138 -5.87 -11.35 6.28
C PHE A 138 -5.43 -12.78 5.96
N GLY A 139 -6.34 -13.59 5.41
CA GLY A 139 -6.07 -14.96 4.96
C GLY A 139 -4.87 -15.06 4.00
N PRO A 140 -4.28 -16.26 3.83
CA PRO A 140 -2.99 -16.44 3.19
C PRO A 140 -3.10 -16.20 1.69
N TRP A 141 -2.23 -15.35 1.15
CA TRP A 141 -2.05 -15.22 -0.29
C TRP A 141 -0.61 -15.59 -0.64
N SER A 142 -0.51 -16.67 -1.41
CA SER A 142 0.68 -17.19 -2.08
C SER A 142 1.12 -16.33 -3.26
#